data_AF-A0A2S6BUD1-F1
#
_entry.id   AF-A0A2S6BUD1-F1
#
_cell.length_a   1.000
_cell.length_b   1.000
_cell.length_c   1.000
_cell.angle_alpha   90.00
_cell.angle_beta   90.00
_cell.angle_gamma   90.00
#
_symmetry.space_group_name_H-M   'P 1'
#
loop_
_entity.id
_entity.type
_entity.pdbx_description
1 polymer ?
#
loop_
_entity_poly.entity_id
_entity_poly.type
_entity_poly.pdbx_seq_one_letter_code
_entity_poly.pdbx_strand_id
1 'polypeptide(L)'
;MAPTEGNGLDIDAGPLRLTWAGLRFEPTIEPRPLKEQVLEIVGPWRDSTDEPPFTTGELIVITLVIGDFEPRSMHQIQMGILAAFKYYSRMALDVYVHHLDRQAIDTDESYYALDHVLDGFYEAMKDFETPLTCTHDAEKDLDRYTISSCAARLYLHNHLQSPRDGVFDFMGLSAELREKVYKMLLVSPKPGLRYWEGPDVQDGYDERAVRLGLLSRADTEAPIYDDSSALPENNIIVGSLTKTLALLSVSKKVRQEALHVFYGRNSFHFDSLYNFPEVLETIAEDTLKQIGVLRVMVDRCRRSDDWPFQAVAHLSLKALVVVTPDHVYSRFDESMPGFMANMETIMQDERECLAFVLSLAKRAKNLEIQGSGVVGAFLREKLKESKKERGAVEEQDSENRVGSGDIDVVADLSV
;
A
#
# COMPACT_ATOMS: atom_id res chain seq x y z
N MET A 1 -15.05 3.99 58.66
CA MET A 1 -15.59 3.56 57.35
C MET A 1 -14.99 2.20 57.05
N ALA A 2 -15.84 1.17 57.07
CA ALA A 2 -15.45 -0.23 56.92
C ALA A 2 -15.27 -0.58 55.42
N PRO A 3 -14.40 -1.55 55.09
CA PRO A 3 -14.28 -2.06 53.73
C PRO A 3 -15.43 -3.02 53.44
N THR A 4 -16.13 -2.79 52.33
CA THR A 4 -17.18 -3.66 51.81
C THR A 4 -16.55 -4.86 51.10
N GLU A 5 -16.89 -6.05 51.58
CA GLU A 5 -16.53 -7.34 51.00
C GLU A 5 -17.14 -7.48 49.60
N GLY A 6 -16.28 -7.78 48.62
CA GLY A 6 -16.67 -8.01 47.23
C GLY A 6 -17.26 -9.40 47.05
N ASN A 7 -18.49 -9.44 46.52
CA ASN A 7 -19.12 -10.66 46.03
C ASN A 7 -18.33 -11.19 44.82
N GLY A 8 -17.64 -12.32 45.01
CA GLY A 8 -17.08 -13.11 43.93
C GLY A 8 -18.21 -13.74 43.12
N LEU A 9 -18.43 -13.23 41.90
CA LEU A 9 -19.16 -13.94 40.87
C LEU A 9 -18.22 -14.99 40.28
N ASP A 10 -18.37 -16.24 40.73
CA ASP A 10 -17.86 -17.42 40.05
C ASP A 10 -18.53 -17.50 38.67
N ILE A 11 -17.86 -16.96 37.66
CA ILE A 11 -18.19 -17.21 36.26
C ILE A 11 -17.62 -18.59 35.94
N ASP A 12 -18.48 -19.59 36.07
CA ASP A 12 -18.21 -20.99 35.70
C ASP A 12 -17.94 -21.06 34.19
N ALA A 13 -16.66 -20.90 33.82
CA ALA A 13 -16.15 -21.00 32.47
C ALA A 13 -16.03 -22.49 32.06
N GLY A 14 -17.17 -23.18 32.04
CA GLY A 14 -17.27 -24.52 31.49
C GLY A 14 -16.86 -24.52 30.01
N PRO A 15 -16.04 -25.49 29.54
CA PRO A 15 -15.66 -25.58 28.13
C PRO A 15 -16.89 -25.89 27.29
N LEU A 16 -17.40 -24.90 26.57
CA LEU A 16 -18.43 -25.06 25.54
C LEU A 16 -17.88 -25.95 24.42
N ARG A 17 -18.04 -27.26 24.58
CA ARG A 17 -17.88 -28.23 23.49
C ARG A 17 -19.05 -28.04 22.52
N LEU A 18 -18.89 -27.11 21.59
CA LEU A 18 -19.70 -27.04 20.38
C LEU A 18 -19.47 -28.33 19.59
N THR A 19 -20.38 -29.28 19.75
CA THR A 19 -20.41 -30.49 18.93
C THR A 19 -20.82 -30.08 17.52
N TRP A 20 -19.87 -30.16 16.57
CA TRP A 20 -20.03 -29.87 15.14
C TRP A 20 -21.00 -30.81 14.39
N ALA A 21 -21.67 -31.73 15.09
CA ALA A 21 -22.62 -32.66 14.51
C ALA A 21 -23.96 -31.95 14.22
N GLY A 22 -24.05 -31.26 13.09
CA GLY A 22 -25.35 -30.89 12.52
C GLY A 22 -25.56 -29.44 12.11
N LEU A 23 -24.53 -28.70 11.71
CA LEU A 23 -24.73 -27.44 10.98
C LEU A 23 -25.40 -27.76 9.62
N ARG A 24 -26.73 -27.73 9.59
CA ARG A 24 -27.49 -27.77 8.33
C ARG A 24 -27.20 -26.48 7.60
N PHE A 25 -26.76 -26.59 6.35
CA PHE A 25 -26.68 -25.44 5.47
C PHE A 25 -28.11 -24.94 5.23
N GLU A 26 -28.47 -23.83 5.86
CA GLU A 26 -29.69 -23.10 5.54
C GLU A 26 -29.36 -22.12 4.40
N PRO A 27 -29.98 -22.26 3.22
CA PRO A 27 -29.78 -21.32 2.13
C PRO A 27 -30.07 -19.90 2.61
N THR A 28 -29.13 -18.99 2.37
CA THR A 28 -29.32 -17.58 2.71
C THR A 28 -30.50 -17.03 1.91
N ILE A 29 -31.49 -16.45 2.60
CA ILE A 29 -32.63 -15.78 1.97
C ILE A 29 -32.09 -14.75 0.98
N GLU A 30 -32.66 -14.70 -0.23
CA GLU A 30 -32.25 -13.71 -1.23
C GLU A 30 -32.37 -12.30 -0.65
N PRO A 31 -31.28 -11.51 -0.67
CA PRO A 31 -31.30 -10.20 -0.05
C PRO A 31 -32.21 -9.25 -0.83
N ARG A 32 -33.04 -8.47 -0.11
CA ARG A 32 -33.82 -7.36 -0.69
C ARG A 32 -32.92 -6.44 -1.54
N PRO A 33 -33.44 -5.75 -2.57
CA PRO A 33 -32.65 -4.77 -3.35
C PRO A 33 -31.88 -3.80 -2.44
N LEU A 34 -30.59 -3.63 -2.67
CA LEU A 34 -29.73 -2.84 -1.76
C LEU A 34 -30.20 -1.38 -1.65
N LYS A 35 -30.64 -0.80 -2.77
CA LYS A 35 -31.16 0.58 -2.81
C LYS A 35 -32.35 0.78 -1.89
N GLU A 36 -33.30 -0.17 -1.83
CA GLU A 36 -34.45 -0.08 -0.93
C GLU A 36 -34.01 -0.09 0.54
N GLN A 37 -33.07 -0.97 0.91
CA GLN A 37 -32.54 -1.02 2.27
C GLN A 37 -31.79 0.27 2.64
N VAL A 38 -31.01 0.83 1.71
CA VAL A 38 -30.31 2.10 1.92
C VAL A 38 -31.29 3.27 2.05
N LEU A 39 -32.37 3.30 1.27
CA LEU A 39 -33.42 4.31 1.39
C LEU A 39 -34.13 4.23 2.75
N GLU A 40 -34.33 3.02 3.30
CA GLU A 40 -34.91 2.79 4.62
C GLU A 40 -34.04 3.40 5.74
N ILE A 41 -32.73 3.15 5.73
CA ILE A 41 -31.80 3.69 6.75
C ILE A 41 -31.55 5.20 6.62
N VAL A 42 -31.61 5.74 5.39
CA VAL A 42 -31.39 7.18 5.13
C VAL A 42 -32.65 7.99 5.42
N GLY A 43 -33.84 7.39 5.29
CA GLY A 43 -35.14 8.06 5.42
C GLY A 43 -35.26 9.03 6.61
N PRO A 44 -34.92 8.61 7.85
CA PRO A 44 -35.00 9.47 9.04
C PRO A 44 -34.12 10.73 8.98
N TRP A 45 -33.04 10.70 8.20
CA TRP A 45 -32.00 11.74 8.18
C TRP A 45 -32.13 12.72 7.03
N ARG A 46 -32.98 12.44 6.03
CA ARG A 46 -33.12 13.28 4.81
C ARG A 46 -33.49 14.71 5.13
N ASP A 47 -34.52 14.88 5.96
CA ASP A 47 -35.07 16.18 6.33
C ASP A 47 -34.61 16.66 7.71
N SER A 48 -33.78 15.86 8.39
CA SER A 48 -33.22 16.19 9.69
C SER A 48 -32.29 17.40 9.61
N THR A 49 -32.26 18.18 10.68
CA THR A 49 -31.27 19.24 10.89
C THR A 49 -30.08 18.77 11.69
N ASP A 50 -30.10 17.53 12.17
CA ASP A 50 -29.00 16.91 12.91
C ASP A 50 -28.07 16.17 11.94
N GLU A 51 -26.80 16.07 12.32
CA GLU A 51 -25.80 15.34 11.54
C GLU A 51 -26.18 13.86 11.43
N PRO A 52 -26.20 13.28 10.21
CA PRO A 52 -26.50 11.86 10.06
C PRO A 52 -25.34 11.00 10.63
N PRO A 53 -25.62 9.84 11.23
CA PRO A 53 -24.62 9.00 11.89
C PRO A 53 -23.84 8.13 10.87
N PHE A 54 -23.40 8.74 9.77
CA PHE A 54 -22.66 8.10 8.70
C PHE A 54 -21.32 8.82 8.56
N THR A 55 -20.26 8.04 8.44
CA THR A 55 -18.94 8.55 8.05
C THR A 55 -18.97 9.08 6.61
N THR A 56 -17.99 9.91 6.24
CA THR A 56 -17.86 10.47 4.89
C THR A 56 -17.78 9.37 3.81
N GLY A 57 -17.05 8.28 4.08
CA GLY A 57 -16.99 7.10 3.20
C GLY A 57 -18.35 6.41 3.01
N GLU A 58 -19.14 6.28 4.10
CA GLU A 58 -20.49 5.71 4.04
C GLU A 58 -21.45 6.61 3.24
N LEU A 59 -21.36 7.94 3.39
CA LEU A 59 -22.16 8.90 2.60
C LEU A 59 -21.87 8.81 1.09
N ILE A 60 -20.60 8.64 0.72
CA ILE A 60 -20.17 8.38 -0.66
C ILE A 60 -20.84 7.10 -1.19
N VAL A 61 -20.73 6.00 -0.45
CA VAL A 61 -21.30 4.70 -0.86
C VAL A 61 -22.82 4.75 -0.95
N ILE A 62 -23.50 5.37 0.03
CA ILE A 62 -24.96 5.57 0.03
C ILE A 62 -25.39 6.33 -1.23
N THR A 63 -24.68 7.39 -1.59
CA THR A 63 -24.99 8.22 -2.76
C THR A 63 -24.85 7.41 -4.05
N LEU A 64 -23.80 6.60 -4.18
CA LEU A 64 -23.61 5.72 -5.34
C LEU A 64 -24.70 4.64 -5.41
N VAL A 65 -25.13 4.06 -4.28
CA VAL A 65 -26.22 3.08 -4.23
C VAL A 65 -27.55 3.70 -4.67
N ILE A 66 -27.88 4.90 -4.16
CA ILE A 66 -29.11 5.62 -4.54
C ILE A 66 -29.10 5.98 -6.03
N GLY A 67 -27.93 6.32 -6.56
CA GLY A 67 -27.68 6.57 -7.98
C GLY A 67 -27.54 5.32 -8.85
N ASP A 68 -28.04 4.16 -8.39
CA ASP A 68 -28.05 2.89 -9.13
C ASP A 68 -26.66 2.42 -9.60
N PHE A 69 -25.62 2.73 -8.81
CA PHE A 69 -24.22 2.41 -9.09
C PHE A 69 -23.66 3.04 -10.38
N GLU A 70 -24.35 4.03 -10.97
CA GLU A 70 -23.84 4.73 -12.14
C GLU A 70 -22.50 5.41 -11.81
N PRO A 71 -21.46 5.28 -12.67
CA PRO A 71 -20.19 5.98 -12.46
C PRO A 71 -20.38 7.49 -12.39
N ARG A 72 -19.95 8.13 -11.31
CA ARG A 72 -20.13 9.56 -11.04
C ARG A 72 -18.80 10.26 -10.78
N SER A 73 -18.69 11.51 -11.19
CA SER A 73 -17.55 12.33 -10.79
C SER A 73 -17.60 12.63 -9.29
N MET A 74 -16.47 13.01 -8.73
CA MET A 74 -16.37 13.46 -7.33
C MET A 74 -17.36 14.58 -7.02
N HIS A 75 -17.46 15.58 -7.91
CA HIS A 75 -18.44 16.67 -7.79
C HIS A 75 -19.90 16.15 -7.79
N GLN A 76 -20.23 15.20 -8.68
CA GLN A 76 -21.58 14.61 -8.73
C GLN A 76 -21.93 13.81 -7.47
N ILE A 77 -20.94 13.15 -6.85
CA ILE A 77 -21.12 12.45 -5.58
C ILE A 77 -21.38 13.46 -4.46
N GLN A 78 -20.55 14.51 -4.36
CA GLN A 78 -20.74 15.57 -3.37
C GLN A 78 -22.13 16.21 -3.49
N MET A 79 -22.53 16.59 -4.71
CA MET A 79 -23.88 17.13 -4.96
C MET A 79 -24.99 16.14 -4.62
N GLY A 80 -24.76 14.84 -4.83
CA GLY A 80 -25.67 13.78 -4.41
C GLY A 80 -25.85 13.70 -2.90
N ILE A 81 -24.77 13.86 -2.13
CA ILE A 81 -24.81 13.92 -0.65
C ILE A 81 -25.61 15.15 -0.20
N LEU A 82 -25.30 16.34 -0.75
CA LEU A 82 -26.01 17.58 -0.41
C LEU A 82 -27.50 17.50 -0.74
N ALA A 83 -27.86 16.86 -1.86
CA ALA A 83 -29.26 16.65 -2.24
C ALA A 83 -29.97 15.60 -1.37
N ALA A 84 -29.26 14.60 -0.86
CA ALA A 84 -29.83 13.53 -0.05
C ALA A 84 -30.00 13.92 1.44
N PHE A 85 -29.16 14.82 1.96
CA PHE A 85 -29.09 15.16 3.39
C PHE A 85 -29.16 16.66 3.61
N LYS A 86 -30.29 17.13 4.15
CA LYS A 86 -30.54 18.56 4.42
C LYS A 86 -29.52 19.20 5.36
N TYR A 87 -29.00 18.45 6.33
CA TYR A 87 -27.92 18.90 7.22
C TYR A 87 -26.72 19.46 6.44
N TYR A 88 -26.14 18.65 5.54
CA TYR A 88 -24.97 19.07 4.75
C TYR A 88 -25.32 20.15 3.73
N SER A 89 -26.53 20.14 3.15
CA SER A 89 -27.00 21.22 2.29
C SER A 89 -26.99 22.58 3.01
N ARG A 90 -27.44 22.61 4.28
CA ARG A 90 -27.41 23.82 5.09
C ARG A 90 -25.99 24.26 5.42
N MET A 91 -25.12 23.33 5.81
CA MET A 91 -23.70 23.64 6.05
C MET A 91 -23.04 24.24 4.81
N ALA A 92 -23.30 23.69 3.62
CA ALA A 92 -22.79 24.24 2.37
C ALA A 92 -23.24 25.68 2.12
N LEU A 93 -24.52 25.98 2.39
CA LEU A 93 -25.05 27.34 2.28
C LEU A 93 -24.39 28.29 3.28
N ASP A 94 -24.20 27.86 4.53
CA ASP A 94 -23.57 28.67 5.58
C ASP A 94 -22.10 28.98 5.22
N VAL A 95 -21.34 27.98 4.75
CA VAL A 95 -19.96 28.16 4.26
C VAL A 95 -19.92 29.09 3.05
N TYR A 96 -20.85 28.95 2.11
CA TYR A 96 -20.93 29.80 0.92
C TYR A 96 -21.24 31.27 1.27
N VAL A 97 -22.17 31.53 2.19
CA VAL A 97 -22.47 32.89 2.67
C VAL A 97 -21.25 33.51 3.32
N HIS A 98 -20.56 32.77 4.20
CA HIS A 98 -19.30 33.23 4.80
C HIS A 98 -18.22 33.53 3.78
N HIS A 99 -18.13 32.73 2.71
CA HIS A 99 -17.20 32.98 1.62
C HIS A 99 -17.50 34.29 0.89
N LEU A 100 -18.78 34.57 0.58
CA LEU A 100 -19.20 35.83 -0.05
C LEU A 100 -18.89 37.04 0.83
N ASP A 101 -19.14 36.93 2.14
CA ASP A 101 -18.84 38.00 3.11
C ASP A 101 -17.34 38.31 3.17
N ARG A 102 -16.48 37.28 3.07
CA ARG A 102 -15.02 37.46 3.04
C ARG A 102 -14.51 38.03 1.73
N GLN A 103 -15.04 37.58 0.59
CA GLN A 103 -14.68 38.16 -0.71
C GLN A 103 -14.96 39.67 -0.74
N ALA A 104 -16.02 40.14 -0.09
CA ALA A 104 -16.33 41.55 0.01
C ALA A 104 -15.30 42.38 0.80
N ILE A 105 -14.42 41.74 1.57
CA ILE A 105 -13.42 42.37 2.44
C ILE A 105 -12.01 42.41 1.77
N ASP A 106 -11.90 41.99 0.50
CA ASP A 106 -10.68 42.05 -0.32
C ASP A 106 -9.47 41.32 0.31
N THR A 107 -9.74 40.18 0.94
CA THR A 107 -8.68 39.25 1.35
C THR A 107 -8.41 38.29 0.20
N ASP A 108 -7.19 38.32 -0.34
CA ASP A 108 -6.64 37.43 -1.40
C ASP A 108 -6.57 35.93 -1.00
N GLU A 109 -7.27 35.55 0.08
CA GLU A 109 -7.37 34.18 0.58
C GLU A 109 -8.53 33.44 -0.10
N SER A 110 -8.34 33.06 -1.37
CA SER A 110 -9.35 32.32 -2.16
C SER A 110 -9.48 30.83 -1.77
N TYR A 111 -8.95 30.40 -0.62
CA TYR A 111 -8.81 28.98 -0.27
C TYR A 111 -9.99 28.35 0.49
N TYR A 112 -11.11 29.05 0.63
CA TYR A 112 -12.34 28.44 1.15
C TYR A 112 -13.05 27.66 0.05
N ALA A 113 -12.48 26.50 -0.31
CA ALA A 113 -13.19 25.52 -1.10
C ALA A 113 -14.35 24.94 -0.27
N LEU A 114 -15.43 24.52 -0.94
CA LEU A 114 -16.55 23.76 -0.36
C LEU A 114 -16.10 22.40 0.25
N ASP A 115 -14.80 22.12 0.19
CA ASP A 115 -14.10 20.99 0.78
C ASP A 115 -14.36 20.87 2.30
N HIS A 116 -14.63 21.98 2.99
CA HIS A 116 -14.97 21.99 4.43
C HIS A 116 -16.40 21.56 4.77
N VAL A 117 -17.28 21.32 3.79
CA VAL A 117 -18.66 20.89 4.09
C VAL A 117 -18.70 19.43 4.53
N LEU A 118 -17.79 18.62 3.98
CA LEU A 118 -17.65 17.20 4.28
C LEU A 118 -16.20 16.95 4.64
N ASP A 119 -15.89 17.07 5.92
CA ASP A 119 -14.55 16.83 6.43
C ASP A 119 -14.04 15.45 5.97
N GLY A 120 -12.83 15.43 5.43
CA GLY A 120 -12.19 14.21 4.94
C GLY A 120 -12.76 13.63 3.65
N PHE A 121 -13.52 14.40 2.84
CA PHE A 121 -14.15 13.86 1.62
C PHE A 121 -13.15 13.34 0.59
N TYR A 122 -12.08 14.08 0.31
CA TYR A 122 -11.05 13.66 -0.64
C TYR A 122 -10.27 12.45 -0.10
N GLU A 123 -9.98 12.46 1.19
CA GLU A 123 -9.32 11.37 1.90
C GLU A 123 -10.18 10.11 1.84
N ALA A 124 -11.48 10.19 2.12
CA ALA A 124 -12.41 9.07 2.06
C ALA A 124 -12.57 8.49 0.65
N MET A 125 -12.49 9.33 -0.39
CA MET A 125 -12.47 8.89 -1.79
C MET A 125 -11.17 8.15 -2.14
N LYS A 126 -10.05 8.56 -1.55
CA LYS A 126 -8.73 7.93 -1.71
C LYS A 126 -8.50 6.77 -0.72
N ASP A 127 -9.36 6.58 0.28
CA ASP A 127 -9.19 5.51 1.26
C ASP A 127 -9.34 4.13 0.61
N PHE A 128 -8.36 3.26 0.88
CA PHE A 128 -8.37 1.87 0.45
C PHE A 128 -9.57 1.09 0.99
N GLU A 129 -10.02 1.38 2.22
CA GLU A 129 -11.15 0.69 2.84
C GLU A 129 -12.49 1.06 2.21
N THR A 130 -12.61 2.27 1.64
CA THR A 130 -13.80 2.68 0.87
C THR A 130 -13.78 1.95 -0.47
N PRO A 131 -14.67 0.99 -0.78
CA PRO A 131 -14.47 0.04 -1.88
C PRO A 131 -14.97 0.58 -3.23
N LEU A 132 -14.52 1.79 -3.59
CA LEU A 132 -14.74 2.43 -4.87
C LEU A 132 -13.97 1.74 -6.00
N THR A 133 -14.47 1.89 -7.21
CA THR A 133 -13.78 1.61 -8.47
C THR A 133 -13.66 2.93 -9.22
N CYS A 134 -12.45 3.30 -9.59
CA CYS A 134 -12.16 4.51 -10.35
C CYS A 134 -11.92 4.16 -11.82
N THR A 135 -12.62 4.84 -12.72
CA THR A 135 -12.43 4.76 -14.16
C THR A 135 -12.15 6.16 -14.68
N HIS A 136 -11.06 6.33 -15.44
CA HIS A 136 -10.72 7.60 -16.05
C HIS A 136 -11.48 7.80 -17.36
N ASP A 137 -12.27 8.87 -17.46
CA ASP A 137 -13.01 9.27 -18.67
C ASP A 137 -12.11 10.18 -19.53
N ALA A 138 -11.38 9.57 -20.46
CA ALA A 138 -10.38 10.26 -21.28
C ALA A 138 -10.97 11.39 -22.16
N GLU A 139 -12.26 11.34 -22.51
CA GLU A 139 -12.90 12.41 -23.30
C GLU A 139 -13.11 13.69 -22.48
N LYS A 140 -13.31 13.53 -21.16
CA LYS A 140 -13.60 14.64 -20.25
C LYS A 140 -12.44 14.97 -19.33
N ASP A 141 -11.35 14.21 -19.42
CA ASP A 141 -10.20 14.27 -18.53
C ASP A 141 -10.63 14.27 -17.06
N LEU A 142 -11.50 13.31 -16.70
CA LEU A 142 -12.13 13.27 -15.39
C LEU A 142 -12.29 11.86 -14.86
N ASP A 143 -11.98 11.70 -13.58
CA ASP A 143 -12.19 10.43 -12.87
C ASP A 143 -13.65 10.23 -12.47
N ARG A 144 -14.13 9.01 -12.69
CA ARG A 144 -15.49 8.57 -12.34
C ARG A 144 -15.42 7.38 -11.40
N TYR A 145 -16.26 7.42 -10.38
CA TYR A 145 -16.27 6.46 -9.29
C TYR A 145 -17.59 5.68 -9.29
N THR A 146 -17.48 4.37 -9.07
CA THR A 146 -18.61 3.46 -8.89
C THR A 146 -18.26 2.42 -7.82
N ILE A 147 -19.19 1.54 -7.49
CA ILE A 147 -19.02 0.47 -6.50
C ILE A 147 -19.90 -0.72 -6.89
N SER A 148 -19.45 -1.95 -6.62
CA SER A 148 -20.30 -3.12 -6.80
C SER A 148 -21.33 -3.24 -5.68
N SER A 149 -22.53 -3.77 -6.01
CA SER A 149 -23.59 -4.00 -5.01
C SER A 149 -23.13 -4.86 -3.82
N CYS A 150 -22.29 -5.88 -4.07
CA CYS A 150 -21.74 -6.72 -3.00
C CYS A 150 -20.82 -5.94 -2.06
N ALA A 151 -19.89 -5.15 -2.62
CA ALA A 151 -18.96 -4.35 -1.83
C ALA A 151 -19.69 -3.27 -1.03
N ALA A 152 -20.68 -2.58 -1.63
CA ALA A 152 -21.49 -1.59 -0.93
C ALA A 152 -22.26 -2.19 0.25
N ARG A 153 -22.82 -3.39 0.06
CA ARG A 153 -23.53 -4.10 1.14
C ARG A 153 -22.60 -4.51 2.29
N LEU A 154 -21.39 -4.95 1.97
CA LEU A 154 -20.39 -5.29 2.99
C LEU A 154 -19.91 -4.05 3.75
N TYR A 155 -19.65 -2.96 3.04
CA TYR A 155 -19.19 -1.71 3.65
C TYR A 155 -20.26 -1.09 4.56
N LEU A 156 -21.52 -1.09 4.13
CA LEU A 156 -22.65 -0.59 4.92
C LEU A 156 -23.24 -1.64 5.88
N HIS A 157 -22.54 -2.76 6.13
CA HIS A 157 -23.07 -3.88 6.90
C HIS A 157 -23.62 -3.45 8.27
N ASN A 158 -22.92 -2.57 8.97
CA ASN A 158 -23.27 -2.13 10.32
C ASN A 158 -24.61 -1.37 10.39
N HIS A 159 -25.06 -0.82 9.26
CA HIS A 159 -26.35 -0.12 9.15
C HIS A 159 -27.44 -1.00 8.57
N LEU A 160 -27.08 -1.99 7.74
CA LEU A 160 -28.03 -2.83 7.00
C LEU A 160 -28.42 -4.12 7.73
N GLN A 161 -27.59 -4.60 8.64
CA GLN A 161 -27.81 -5.84 9.37
C GLN A 161 -27.75 -5.57 10.87
N SER A 162 -28.59 -6.28 11.64
CA SER A 162 -28.43 -6.32 13.08
C SER A 162 -27.03 -6.82 13.43
N PRO A 163 -26.41 -6.31 14.52
CA PRO A 163 -25.16 -6.84 15.03
C PRO A 163 -25.26 -8.36 15.14
N ARG A 164 -24.25 -9.07 14.60
CA ARG A 164 -24.21 -10.53 14.69
C ARG A 164 -23.82 -10.91 16.11
N ASP A 165 -24.62 -11.75 16.74
CA ASP A 165 -24.31 -12.29 18.05
C ASP A 165 -23.26 -13.42 17.93
N GLY A 166 -22.30 -13.42 18.87
CA GLY A 166 -21.32 -14.48 19.03
C GLY A 166 -19.89 -14.10 18.62
N VAL A 167 -18.96 -15.02 18.92
CA VAL A 167 -17.54 -14.89 18.56
C VAL A 167 -17.25 -15.82 17.40
N PHE A 168 -16.73 -15.27 16.31
CA PHE A 168 -16.29 -16.07 15.17
C PHE A 168 -15.00 -16.82 15.53
N ASP A 169 -15.06 -18.14 15.63
CA ASP A 169 -13.88 -18.98 15.88
C ASP A 169 -13.01 -19.10 14.62
N PHE A 170 -12.27 -18.04 14.34
CA PHE A 170 -11.31 -18.01 13.22
C PHE A 170 -10.25 -19.11 13.33
N MET A 171 -9.87 -19.50 14.56
CA MET A 171 -8.84 -20.52 14.78
C MET A 171 -9.37 -21.95 14.59
N GLY A 172 -10.68 -22.14 14.68
CA GLY A 172 -11.38 -23.38 14.33
C GLY A 172 -11.44 -23.68 12.83
N LEU A 173 -11.14 -22.71 11.97
CA LEU A 173 -11.05 -22.93 10.51
C LEU A 173 -9.89 -23.87 10.14
N SER A 174 -9.93 -24.45 8.94
CA SER A 174 -8.75 -25.15 8.40
C SER A 174 -7.64 -24.15 8.07
N ALA A 175 -6.38 -24.61 8.06
CA ALA A 175 -5.24 -23.75 7.70
C ALA A 175 -5.39 -23.13 6.29
N GLU A 176 -5.93 -23.90 5.34
CA GLU A 176 -6.19 -23.44 3.97
C GLU A 176 -7.19 -22.29 3.92
N LEU A 177 -8.26 -22.35 4.73
CA LEU A 177 -9.25 -21.27 4.79
C LEU A 177 -8.67 -20.03 5.48
N ARG A 178 -7.89 -20.20 6.56
CA ARG A 178 -7.17 -19.07 7.18
C ARG A 178 -6.20 -18.41 6.21
N GLU A 179 -5.44 -19.18 5.44
CA GLU A 179 -4.53 -18.64 4.41
C GLU A 179 -5.29 -17.82 3.36
N LYS A 180 -6.46 -18.29 2.90
CA LYS A 180 -7.30 -17.51 1.98
C LYS A 180 -7.74 -16.19 2.61
N VAL A 181 -8.17 -16.19 3.87
CA VAL A 181 -8.54 -14.97 4.60
C VAL A 181 -7.32 -14.04 4.74
N TYR A 182 -6.15 -14.56 5.11
CA TYR A 182 -4.93 -13.76 5.17
C TYR A 182 -4.60 -13.17 3.81
N LYS A 183 -4.74 -13.90 2.71
CA LYS A 183 -4.52 -13.36 1.36
C LYS A 183 -5.47 -12.21 1.05
N MET A 184 -6.75 -12.36 1.39
CA MET A 184 -7.74 -11.30 1.18
C MET A 184 -7.46 -10.04 2.00
N LEU A 185 -6.89 -10.18 3.20
CA LEU A 185 -6.65 -9.06 4.11
C LEU A 185 -5.26 -8.41 3.93
N LEU A 186 -4.26 -9.21 3.58
CA LEU A 186 -2.85 -8.84 3.66
C LEU A 186 -2.18 -8.72 2.31
N VAL A 187 -2.77 -9.21 1.21
CA VAL A 187 -2.19 -9.07 -0.12
C VAL A 187 -2.87 -7.91 -0.84
N SER A 188 -2.07 -6.89 -1.11
CA SER A 188 -2.50 -5.68 -1.81
C SER A 188 -2.54 -5.91 -3.32
N PRO A 189 -3.40 -5.18 -4.05
CA PRO A 189 -3.37 -5.15 -5.51
C PRO A 189 -1.98 -4.81 -6.06
N LYS A 190 -1.65 -5.38 -7.20
CA LYS A 190 -0.45 -5.00 -7.95
C LYS A 190 -0.53 -3.52 -8.38
N PRO A 191 0.62 -2.81 -8.39
CA PRO A 191 1.95 -3.41 -8.34
C PRO A 191 2.45 -3.72 -6.92
N GLY A 192 1.75 -3.26 -5.87
CA GLY A 192 2.05 -3.56 -4.47
C GLY A 192 2.00 -2.32 -3.58
N LEU A 193 2.57 -2.45 -2.38
CA LEU A 193 2.61 -1.40 -1.37
C LEU A 193 3.73 -0.42 -1.66
N ARG A 194 3.39 0.86 -1.82
CA ARG A 194 4.34 1.95 -2.02
C ARG A 194 4.57 2.71 -0.73
N TYR A 195 5.82 2.70 -0.30
CA TYR A 195 6.33 3.66 0.66
C TYR A 195 6.55 4.98 -0.08
N TRP A 196 5.95 6.04 0.44
CA TRP A 196 6.09 7.40 -0.04
C TRP A 196 6.36 8.32 1.13
N GLU A 197 7.35 9.19 0.98
CA GLU A 197 7.61 10.31 1.89
C GLU A 197 7.46 11.59 1.09
N GLY A 198 6.55 12.46 1.51
CA GLY A 198 6.38 13.75 0.87
C GLY A 198 5.70 14.76 1.80
N PRO A 199 5.53 15.99 1.32
CA PRO A 199 4.87 17.04 2.08
C PRO A 199 3.45 16.59 2.41
N ASP A 200 3.11 16.55 3.68
CA ASP A 200 1.73 16.48 4.11
C ASP A 200 1.15 17.88 4.03
N VAL A 201 0.20 18.10 3.13
CA VAL A 201 -0.44 19.42 2.97
C VAL A 201 -1.63 19.56 3.93
N GLN A 202 -1.79 18.69 4.92
CA GLN A 202 -2.77 18.91 5.98
C GLN A 202 -2.41 20.18 6.76
N ASP A 203 -3.32 21.16 6.71
CA ASP A 203 -3.28 22.42 7.48
C ASP A 203 -2.15 23.42 7.15
N GLY A 204 -1.53 23.32 5.97
CA GLY A 204 -0.57 24.31 5.48
C GLY A 204 0.79 24.32 6.19
N TYR A 205 1.07 23.30 7.01
CA TYR A 205 2.41 23.04 7.56
C TYR A 205 3.08 21.93 6.76
N ASP A 206 4.32 22.17 6.33
CA ASP A 206 5.13 21.20 5.57
C ASP A 206 5.72 20.14 6.52
N GLU A 207 4.86 19.31 7.13
CA GLU A 207 5.32 18.11 7.82
C GLU A 207 5.50 16.98 6.82
N ARG A 208 6.65 16.29 6.87
CA ARG A 208 6.86 15.13 6.01
C ARG A 208 6.03 13.96 6.53
N ALA A 209 5.00 13.58 5.78
CA ALA A 209 4.26 12.37 6.09
C ALA A 209 4.85 11.18 5.34
N VAL A 210 5.16 10.15 6.12
CA VAL A 210 5.42 8.81 5.60
C VAL A 210 4.08 8.12 5.40
N ARG A 211 3.75 7.78 4.16
CA ARG A 211 2.50 7.12 3.79
C ARG A 211 2.79 5.82 3.06
N LEU A 212 2.04 4.78 3.44
CA LEU A 212 1.93 3.56 2.66
C LEU A 212 0.70 3.69 1.76
N GLY A 213 0.85 3.44 0.47
CA GLY A 213 -0.25 3.63 -0.48
C GLY A 213 -0.22 2.62 -1.61
N LEU A 214 -1.25 2.70 -2.45
CA LEU A 214 -1.32 1.99 -3.73
C LEU A 214 -1.42 3.01 -4.87
N LEU A 215 -0.84 2.64 -6.01
CA LEU A 215 -0.96 3.44 -7.24
C LEU A 215 -2.35 3.30 -7.87
N SER A 216 -2.93 2.10 -7.77
CA SER A 216 -4.21 1.76 -8.39
C SER A 216 -4.90 0.66 -7.61
N ARG A 217 -6.23 0.61 -7.75
CA ARG A 217 -7.06 -0.49 -7.26
C ARG A 217 -7.04 -1.67 -8.22
N ALA A 218 -6.63 -1.44 -9.47
CA ALA A 218 -6.54 -2.47 -10.48
C ALA A 218 -5.30 -3.34 -10.24
N ASP A 219 -5.49 -4.66 -10.21
CA ASP A 219 -4.42 -5.64 -10.05
C ASP A 219 -3.61 -5.79 -11.35
N THR A 220 -2.87 -4.73 -11.70
CA THR A 220 -2.09 -4.62 -12.94
C THR A 220 -0.60 -4.61 -12.61
N GLU A 221 0.18 -5.44 -13.34
CA GLU A 221 1.57 -5.73 -12.95
C GLU A 221 2.53 -4.55 -13.08
N ALA A 222 2.25 -3.59 -13.97
CA ALA A 222 3.19 -2.52 -14.30
C ALA A 222 2.50 -1.16 -14.39
N PRO A 223 2.76 -0.23 -13.44
CA PRO A 223 2.75 1.18 -13.77
C PRO A 223 3.79 1.38 -14.88
N ILE A 224 3.34 1.84 -16.04
CA ILE A 224 4.24 2.38 -17.05
C ILE A 224 4.70 3.71 -16.50
N TYR A 225 5.95 3.76 -16.03
CA TYR A 225 6.59 5.04 -15.76
C TYR A 225 6.87 5.64 -17.12
N ASP A 226 6.03 6.59 -17.51
CA ASP A 226 6.34 7.47 -18.62
C ASP A 226 7.64 8.21 -18.31
N ASP A 227 8.38 8.64 -19.34
CA ASP A 227 9.61 9.41 -19.17
C ASP A 227 9.32 10.80 -18.53
N SER A 228 8.05 11.15 -18.37
CA SER A 228 7.60 12.34 -17.65
C SER A 228 8.00 12.31 -16.17
N SER A 229 8.47 13.47 -15.70
CA SER A 229 9.18 13.62 -14.43
C SER A 229 8.34 13.46 -13.16
N ALA A 230 7.02 13.31 -13.28
CA ALA A 230 6.13 13.20 -12.14
C ALA A 230 5.76 11.73 -11.92
N LEU A 231 6.25 11.15 -10.83
CA LEU A 231 5.68 9.92 -10.33
C LEU A 231 4.20 10.14 -10.06
N PRO A 232 3.30 9.26 -10.50
CA PRO A 232 1.90 9.33 -10.06
C PRO A 232 1.90 9.30 -8.54
N GLU A 233 1.23 10.24 -7.90
CA GLU A 233 1.09 10.24 -6.44
C GLU A 233 0.41 8.94 -5.97
N ASN A 234 0.50 8.64 -4.67
CA ASN A 234 -0.32 7.59 -4.09
C ASN A 234 -1.79 7.99 -4.24
N ASN A 235 -2.44 7.46 -5.26
CA ASN A 235 -3.85 7.73 -5.53
C ASN A 235 -4.76 7.10 -4.47
N ILE A 236 -4.27 6.08 -3.76
CA ILE A 236 -5.01 5.37 -2.74
C ILE A 236 -4.19 5.29 -1.47
N ILE A 237 -4.75 5.79 -0.38
CA ILE A 237 -4.15 5.79 0.95
C ILE A 237 -4.47 4.44 1.60
N VAL A 238 -3.44 3.72 2.01
CA VAL A 238 -3.61 2.53 2.85
C VAL A 238 -3.47 2.97 4.29
N GLY A 239 -4.27 2.38 5.19
CA GLY A 239 -4.11 2.60 6.63
C GLY A 239 -2.67 2.34 7.11
N SER A 240 -2.32 2.85 8.29
CA SER A 240 -0.96 2.69 8.80
C SER A 240 -0.55 1.21 8.85
N LEU A 241 0.71 0.92 8.51
CA LEU A 241 1.23 -0.45 8.52
C LEU A 241 1.03 -1.11 9.89
N THR A 242 1.09 -0.33 10.98
CA THR A 242 0.77 -0.80 12.33
C THR A 242 -0.65 -1.35 12.45
N LYS A 243 -1.65 -0.67 11.86
CA LYS A 243 -3.04 -1.18 11.82
C LYS A 243 -3.13 -2.44 10.95
N THR A 244 -2.54 -2.43 9.75
CA THR A 244 -2.54 -3.61 8.84
C THR A 244 -1.88 -4.83 9.48
N LEU A 245 -0.75 -4.63 10.17
CA LEU A 245 0.01 -5.70 10.83
C LEU A 245 -0.50 -6.02 12.23
N ALA A 246 -1.49 -5.30 12.76
CA ALA A 246 -2.05 -5.58 14.09
C ALA A 246 -2.58 -7.03 14.18
N LEU A 247 -3.10 -7.57 13.08
CA LEU A 247 -3.51 -8.96 12.97
C LEU A 247 -2.36 -9.94 13.28
N LEU A 248 -1.13 -9.62 12.87
CA LEU A 248 0.06 -10.44 13.13
C LEU A 248 0.44 -10.46 14.61
N SER A 249 -0.03 -9.49 15.39
CA SER A 249 0.27 -9.37 16.82
C SER A 249 -0.72 -10.15 17.70
N VAL A 250 -1.81 -10.69 17.14
CA VAL A 250 -2.87 -11.36 17.92
C VAL A 250 -2.38 -12.67 18.55
N SER A 251 -1.64 -13.50 17.79
CA SER A 251 -1.07 -14.75 18.33
C SER A 251 0.16 -15.20 17.55
N LYS A 252 1.03 -16.00 18.19
CA LYS A 252 2.22 -16.58 17.55
C LYS A 252 1.88 -17.41 16.30
N LYS A 253 0.77 -18.16 16.36
CA LYS A 253 0.32 -19.00 15.23
C LYS A 253 -0.16 -18.14 14.06
N VAL A 254 -1.01 -17.15 14.31
CA VAL A 254 -1.45 -16.20 13.27
C VAL A 254 -0.24 -15.50 12.65
N ARG A 255 0.71 -15.03 13.49
CA ARG A 255 1.96 -14.44 13.00
C ARG A 255 2.70 -15.37 12.04
N GLN A 256 2.96 -16.62 12.44
CA GLN A 256 3.69 -17.58 11.60
C GLN A 256 2.98 -17.89 10.28
N GLU A 257 1.66 -18.04 10.32
CA GLU A 257 0.85 -18.35 9.13
C GLU A 257 0.69 -17.14 8.19
N ALA A 258 0.60 -15.92 8.72
CA ALA A 258 0.26 -14.74 7.93
C ALA A 258 1.48 -13.92 7.48
N LEU A 259 2.61 -14.00 8.19
CA LEU A 259 3.80 -13.20 7.89
C LEU A 259 4.33 -13.44 6.48
N HIS A 260 4.43 -14.72 6.07
CA HIS A 260 4.92 -15.09 4.74
C HIS A 260 3.89 -14.79 3.64
N VAL A 261 2.61 -14.67 3.99
CA VAL A 261 1.56 -14.21 3.07
C VAL A 261 1.77 -12.72 2.81
N PHE A 262 1.92 -11.89 3.84
CA PHE A 262 2.14 -10.45 3.68
C PHE A 262 3.48 -10.17 2.98
N TYR A 263 4.61 -10.52 3.58
CA TYR A 263 5.93 -10.17 3.04
C TYR A 263 6.32 -10.95 1.79
N GLY A 264 5.83 -12.19 1.65
CA GLY A 264 6.19 -13.07 0.54
C GLY A 264 5.32 -12.96 -0.71
N ARG A 265 4.16 -12.29 -0.64
CA ARG A 265 3.25 -12.10 -1.78
C ARG A 265 3.10 -10.66 -2.22
N ASN A 266 3.28 -9.68 -1.32
CA ASN A 266 3.30 -8.27 -1.73
C ASN A 266 4.62 -7.91 -2.39
N SER A 267 4.56 -7.02 -3.37
CA SER A 267 5.73 -6.25 -3.79
C SER A 267 5.85 -5.01 -2.92
N PHE A 268 7.07 -4.68 -2.53
CA PHE A 268 7.37 -3.45 -1.79
C PHE A 268 8.03 -2.45 -2.72
N HIS A 269 7.47 -1.25 -2.76
CA HIS A 269 7.86 -0.18 -3.66
C HIS A 269 8.44 0.97 -2.85
N PHE A 270 9.67 1.34 -3.15
CA PHE A 270 10.33 2.52 -2.60
C PHE A 270 10.47 3.54 -3.71
N ASP A 271 9.80 4.67 -3.53
CA ASP A 271 9.81 5.79 -4.46
C ASP A 271 11.10 6.61 -4.42
N SER A 272 11.90 6.39 -3.38
CA SER A 272 13.23 6.93 -3.28
C SER A 272 14.18 5.93 -2.64
N LEU A 273 15.38 5.84 -3.20
CA LEU A 273 16.46 5.04 -2.62
C LEU A 273 16.91 5.64 -1.27
N TYR A 274 16.66 6.93 -1.04
CA TYR A 274 16.94 7.63 0.20
C TYR A 274 16.17 7.06 1.40
N ASN A 275 14.94 6.59 1.18
CA ASN A 275 14.04 6.10 2.22
C ASN A 275 14.28 4.62 2.57
N PHE A 276 15.00 3.92 1.71
CA PHE A 276 15.13 2.47 1.79
C PHE A 276 15.90 1.99 3.04
N PRO A 277 17.05 2.58 3.43
CA PRO A 277 17.78 2.20 4.64
C PRO A 277 16.93 2.17 5.91
N GLU A 278 16.21 3.27 6.15
CA GLU A 278 15.44 3.48 7.38
C GLU A 278 14.35 2.42 7.54
N VAL A 279 13.65 2.09 6.45
CA VAL A 279 12.63 1.05 6.48
C VAL A 279 13.24 -0.33 6.74
N LEU A 280 14.39 -0.65 6.14
CA LEU A 280 15.01 -1.96 6.34
C LEU A 280 15.50 -2.17 7.78
N GLU A 281 15.98 -1.12 8.45
CA GLU A 281 16.41 -1.19 9.85
C GLU A 281 15.26 -1.46 10.82
N THR A 282 14.03 -1.07 10.46
CA THR A 282 12.83 -1.35 11.27
C THR A 282 12.30 -2.77 11.13
N ILE A 283 12.73 -3.52 10.11
CA ILE A 283 12.21 -4.86 9.80
C ILE A 283 13.17 -5.91 10.35
N ALA A 284 12.63 -6.85 11.14
CA ALA A 284 13.42 -7.97 11.67
C ALA A 284 14.04 -8.83 10.54
N GLU A 285 15.25 -9.33 10.74
CA GLU A 285 16.01 -10.09 9.73
C GLU A 285 15.23 -11.28 9.12
N ASP A 286 14.52 -12.05 9.93
CA ASP A 286 13.72 -13.19 9.45
C ASP A 286 12.51 -12.76 8.61
N THR A 287 12.08 -11.51 8.76
CA THR A 287 11.01 -10.90 7.95
C THR A 287 11.58 -10.37 6.64
N LEU A 288 12.80 -9.81 6.64
CA LEU A 288 13.51 -9.40 5.42
C LEU A 288 13.70 -10.58 4.44
N LYS A 289 14.01 -11.77 4.95
CA LYS A 289 14.12 -13.00 4.13
C LYS A 289 12.83 -13.36 3.39
N GLN A 290 11.69 -12.88 3.85
CA GLN A 290 10.39 -13.18 3.24
C GLN A 290 10.04 -12.23 2.11
N ILE A 291 10.69 -11.06 2.01
CA ILE A 291 10.46 -10.10 0.94
C ILE A 291 10.91 -10.72 -0.39
N GLY A 292 9.94 -11.07 -1.22
CA GLY A 292 10.18 -11.76 -2.49
C GLY A 292 10.32 -10.82 -3.68
N VAL A 293 9.59 -9.71 -3.69
CA VAL A 293 9.57 -8.74 -4.80
C VAL A 293 9.83 -7.36 -4.25
N LEU A 294 10.84 -6.71 -4.81
CA LEU A 294 11.25 -5.37 -4.41
C LEU A 294 11.32 -4.48 -5.65
N ARG A 295 10.74 -3.29 -5.56
CA ARG A 295 10.93 -2.22 -6.53
C ARG A 295 11.53 -1.01 -5.82
N VAL A 296 12.59 -0.46 -6.42
CA VAL A 296 13.27 0.72 -5.88
C VAL A 296 13.51 1.72 -6.99
N MET A 297 13.14 2.98 -6.75
CA MET A 297 13.55 4.09 -7.59
C MET A 297 14.90 4.63 -7.15
N VAL A 298 15.77 4.89 -8.13
CA VAL A 298 17.08 5.51 -7.92
C VAL A 298 16.99 6.98 -8.28
N ASP A 299 16.64 7.81 -7.28
CA ASP A 299 16.49 9.26 -7.39
C ASP A 299 17.55 10.02 -6.56
N ARG A 300 17.72 9.69 -5.30
CA ARG A 300 18.68 10.32 -4.38
C ARG A 300 19.30 9.23 -3.55
N CYS A 301 20.62 9.27 -3.46
CA CYS A 301 21.39 8.37 -2.62
C CYS A 301 21.74 9.05 -1.31
N ARG A 302 21.51 8.36 -0.18
CA ARG A 302 22.20 8.70 1.09
C ARG A 302 23.69 8.41 0.93
N ARG A 303 24.51 9.09 1.73
CA ARG A 303 25.94 8.76 1.87
C ARG A 303 26.09 7.30 2.28
N SER A 304 27.15 6.67 1.80
CA SER A 304 27.42 5.23 1.94
C SER A 304 27.48 4.75 3.40
N ASP A 305 27.94 5.59 4.32
CA ASP A 305 28.06 5.28 5.74
C ASP A 305 26.71 4.97 6.41
N ASP A 306 25.59 5.43 5.83
CA ASP A 306 24.24 5.24 6.38
C ASP A 306 23.54 3.97 5.84
N TRP A 307 24.24 3.13 5.08
CA TRP A 307 23.62 1.98 4.42
C TRP A 307 23.66 0.71 5.30
N PRO A 308 22.51 0.08 5.59
CA PRO A 308 22.43 -1.14 6.37
C PRO A 308 22.76 -2.37 5.52
N PHE A 309 24.02 -2.46 5.07
CA PHE A 309 24.50 -3.57 4.21
C PHE A 309 24.20 -4.95 4.81
N GLN A 310 24.22 -5.06 6.14
CA GLN A 310 23.86 -6.28 6.87
C GLN A 310 22.38 -6.66 6.68
N ALA A 311 21.45 -5.74 6.89
CA ALA A 311 20.01 -5.97 6.69
C ALA A 311 19.74 -6.51 5.27
N VAL A 312 20.46 -5.95 4.31
CA VAL A 312 20.26 -6.24 2.90
C VAL A 312 20.86 -7.59 2.50
N ALA A 313 21.88 -8.06 3.21
CA ALA A 313 22.39 -9.42 3.07
C ALA A 313 21.29 -10.48 3.30
N HIS A 314 20.28 -10.16 4.12
CA HIS A 314 19.18 -11.07 4.45
C HIS A 314 18.03 -11.10 3.43
N LEU A 315 17.94 -10.14 2.50
CA LEU A 315 16.91 -10.16 1.46
C LEU A 315 17.07 -11.36 0.51
N SER A 316 15.99 -12.10 0.28
CA SER A 316 15.94 -13.27 -0.60
C SER A 316 15.07 -13.02 -1.84
N LEU A 317 15.49 -12.04 -2.66
CA LEU A 317 14.68 -11.50 -3.75
C LEU A 317 14.47 -12.49 -4.90
N LYS A 318 13.20 -12.76 -5.21
CA LYS A 318 12.78 -13.45 -6.44
C LYS A 318 12.75 -12.49 -7.62
N ALA A 319 12.42 -11.23 -7.40
CA ALA A 319 12.44 -10.20 -8.41
C ALA A 319 12.89 -8.86 -7.82
N LEU A 320 13.74 -8.15 -8.55
CA LEU A 320 14.12 -6.78 -8.29
C LEU A 320 13.78 -5.93 -9.52
N VAL A 321 13.03 -4.86 -9.31
CA VAL A 321 12.79 -3.84 -10.34
C VAL A 321 13.47 -2.54 -9.93
N VAL A 322 14.41 -2.06 -10.73
CA VAL A 322 15.11 -0.80 -10.50
C VAL A 322 14.55 0.23 -11.47
N VAL A 323 14.01 1.33 -10.93
CA VAL A 323 13.52 2.46 -11.74
C VAL A 323 14.57 3.55 -11.74
N THR A 324 15.02 3.97 -12.92
CA THR A 324 16.04 4.99 -13.10
C THR A 324 15.46 6.14 -13.92
N PRO A 325 14.86 7.16 -13.28
CA PRO A 325 14.24 8.27 -14.00
C PRO A 325 15.30 9.11 -14.72
N ASP A 326 14.96 9.58 -15.92
CA ASP A 326 15.91 10.30 -16.79
C ASP A 326 16.32 11.67 -16.21
N HIS A 327 15.44 12.28 -15.41
CA HIS A 327 15.61 13.64 -14.90
C HIS A 327 16.39 13.74 -13.59
N VAL A 328 16.71 12.61 -12.93
CA VAL A 328 17.38 12.62 -11.61
C VAL A 328 18.68 13.40 -11.64
N TYR A 329 19.37 13.38 -12.78
CA TYR A 329 20.63 14.10 -12.99
C TYR A 329 20.50 15.40 -13.76
N SER A 330 19.33 15.70 -14.33
CA SER A 330 19.06 16.97 -15.02
C SER A 330 19.02 18.18 -14.08
N ARG A 331 18.83 17.96 -12.77
CA ARG A 331 18.93 19.03 -11.76
C ARG A 331 20.34 19.58 -11.59
N PHE A 332 21.35 18.85 -12.03
CA PHE A 332 22.69 19.38 -12.12
C PHE A 332 22.84 20.04 -13.49
N ASP A 333 22.55 21.33 -13.52
CA ASP A 333 22.69 22.18 -14.69
C ASP A 333 24.12 22.06 -15.23
N GLU A 334 24.27 21.51 -16.45
CA GLU A 334 25.56 21.38 -17.15
C GLU A 334 26.28 22.72 -17.31
N SER A 335 25.58 23.84 -17.14
CA SER A 335 26.14 25.19 -17.21
C SER A 335 26.87 25.67 -15.95
N MET A 336 26.81 24.94 -14.82
CA MET A 336 27.54 25.29 -13.59
C MET A 336 29.07 25.10 -13.76
N PRO A 337 29.90 26.16 -13.63
CA PRO A 337 31.35 26.03 -13.68
C PRO A 337 31.86 25.15 -12.54
N GLY A 338 32.58 24.07 -12.86
CA GLY A 338 33.02 23.05 -11.88
C GLY A 338 32.13 21.80 -11.84
N PHE A 339 31.06 21.74 -12.64
CA PHE A 339 30.18 20.58 -12.75
C PHE A 339 30.93 19.27 -12.97
N MET A 340 31.88 19.20 -13.92
CA MET A 340 32.63 17.97 -14.20
C MET A 340 33.48 17.47 -13.00
N ALA A 341 34.08 18.37 -12.22
CA ALA A 341 34.89 18.01 -11.06
C ALA A 341 34.01 17.57 -9.86
N ASN A 342 32.87 18.23 -9.69
CA ASN A 342 31.85 17.79 -8.73
C ASN A 342 31.18 16.49 -9.19
N MET A 343 31.00 16.28 -10.49
CA MET A 343 30.41 15.08 -11.06
C MET A 343 31.28 13.86 -10.82
N GLU A 344 32.62 13.94 -10.92
CA GLU A 344 33.47 12.81 -10.53
C GLU A 344 33.33 12.44 -9.05
N THR A 345 33.24 13.43 -8.16
CA THR A 345 33.10 13.21 -6.71
C THR A 345 31.70 12.70 -6.36
N ILE A 346 30.65 13.29 -6.93
CA ILE A 346 29.25 12.86 -6.82
C ILE A 346 29.11 11.44 -7.36
N MET A 347 29.69 11.15 -8.53
CA MET A 347 29.71 9.81 -9.11
C MET A 347 30.50 8.82 -8.26
N GLN A 348 31.43 9.26 -7.41
CA GLN A 348 32.16 8.38 -6.50
C GLN A 348 31.34 8.01 -5.26
N ASP A 349 30.69 8.97 -4.60
CA ASP A 349 29.73 8.69 -3.52
C ASP A 349 28.53 7.88 -4.03
N GLU A 350 28.04 8.21 -5.23
CA GLU A 350 26.98 7.46 -5.89
C GLU A 350 27.43 6.08 -6.35
N ARG A 351 28.71 5.86 -6.67
CA ARG A 351 29.22 4.51 -6.95
C ARG A 351 29.04 3.60 -5.75
N GLU A 352 29.16 4.10 -4.52
CA GLU A 352 28.98 3.29 -3.32
C GLU A 352 27.50 2.98 -3.08
N CYS A 353 26.62 3.96 -3.25
CA CYS A 353 25.17 3.73 -3.23
C CYS A 353 24.68 2.85 -4.39
N LEU A 354 25.28 2.95 -5.57
CA LEU A 354 24.95 2.08 -6.70
C LEU A 354 25.59 0.69 -6.53
N ALA A 355 26.70 0.56 -5.81
CA ALA A 355 27.27 -0.74 -5.45
C ALA A 355 26.28 -1.56 -4.63
N PHE A 356 25.50 -0.88 -3.79
CA PHE A 356 24.39 -1.49 -3.07
C PHE A 356 23.29 -2.04 -4.02
N VAL A 357 22.79 -1.20 -4.93
CA VAL A 357 21.79 -1.62 -5.93
C VAL A 357 22.33 -2.75 -6.80
N LEU A 358 23.61 -2.69 -7.19
CA LEU A 358 24.30 -3.75 -7.92
C LEU A 358 24.38 -5.05 -7.10
N SER A 359 24.63 -4.97 -5.79
CA SER A 359 24.66 -6.14 -4.90
C SER A 359 23.30 -6.82 -4.81
N LEU A 360 22.21 -6.03 -4.72
CA LEU A 360 20.84 -6.55 -4.80
C LEU A 360 20.57 -7.20 -6.17
N ALA A 361 20.90 -6.49 -7.24
CA ALA A 361 20.70 -6.94 -8.62
C ALA A 361 21.43 -8.25 -8.95
N LYS A 362 22.64 -8.44 -8.41
CA LYS A 362 23.43 -9.67 -8.56
C LYS A 362 22.85 -10.88 -7.82
N ARG A 363 22.02 -10.66 -6.78
CA ARG A 363 21.41 -11.71 -5.95
C ARG A 363 19.96 -12.01 -6.32
N ALA A 364 19.25 -11.03 -6.89
CA ALA A 364 17.88 -11.22 -7.34
C ALA A 364 17.82 -12.28 -8.46
N LYS A 365 16.83 -13.19 -8.38
CA LYS A 365 16.63 -14.21 -9.42
C LYS A 365 16.23 -13.59 -10.75
N ASN A 366 15.37 -12.58 -10.71
CA ASN A 366 14.95 -11.79 -11.87
C ASN A 366 15.27 -10.33 -11.61
N LEU A 367 15.84 -9.68 -12.61
CA LEU A 367 16.17 -8.25 -12.57
C LEU A 367 15.52 -7.56 -13.75
N GLU A 368 14.82 -6.47 -13.46
CA GLU A 368 14.31 -5.53 -14.45
C GLU A 368 14.86 -4.14 -14.15
N ILE A 369 15.36 -3.44 -15.17
CA ILE A 369 15.79 -2.05 -15.06
C ILE A 369 14.91 -1.23 -16.00
N GLN A 370 14.09 -0.36 -15.44
CA GLN A 370 13.16 0.53 -16.13
C GLN A 370 13.72 1.96 -16.18
N GLY A 371 13.52 2.65 -17.30
CA GLY A 371 14.10 3.97 -17.58
C GLY A 371 15.36 3.91 -18.46
N SER A 372 15.63 5.03 -19.15
CA SER A 372 16.69 5.14 -20.16
C SER A 372 17.90 5.96 -19.68
N GLY A 373 17.78 6.58 -18.51
CA GLY A 373 18.78 7.47 -17.92
C GLY A 373 20.16 6.84 -17.66
N VAL A 374 21.12 7.72 -17.38
CA VAL A 374 22.55 7.39 -17.21
C VAL A 374 22.78 6.28 -16.17
N VAL A 375 22.05 6.30 -15.04
CA VAL A 375 22.15 5.26 -14.02
C VAL A 375 21.69 3.90 -14.54
N GLY A 376 20.59 3.86 -15.31
CA GLY A 376 20.11 2.63 -15.92
C GLY A 376 21.14 2.04 -16.88
N ALA A 377 21.77 2.87 -17.71
CA ALA A 377 22.85 2.46 -18.60
C ALA A 377 24.07 1.92 -17.81
N PHE A 378 24.51 2.64 -16.78
CA PHE A 378 25.61 2.25 -15.91
C PHE A 378 25.35 0.90 -15.22
N LEU A 379 24.17 0.70 -14.62
CA LEU A 379 23.81 -0.56 -13.97
C LEU A 379 23.85 -1.72 -14.96
N ARG A 380 23.30 -1.54 -16.17
CA ARG A 380 23.34 -2.56 -17.23
C ARG A 380 24.77 -2.90 -17.64
N GLU A 381 25.65 -1.92 -17.75
CA GLU A 381 27.07 -2.11 -18.07
C GLU A 381 27.79 -2.92 -16.96
N LYS A 382 27.69 -2.47 -15.71
CA LYS A 382 28.35 -3.13 -14.56
C LYS A 382 27.86 -4.56 -14.34
N LEU A 383 26.59 -4.83 -14.63
CA LEU A 383 26.04 -6.19 -14.59
C LEU A 383 26.57 -7.07 -15.73
N LYS A 384 26.81 -6.52 -16.92
CA LYS A 384 27.46 -7.26 -18.02
C LYS A 384 28.91 -7.59 -17.66
N GLU A 385 29.66 -6.64 -17.11
CA GLU A 385 31.03 -6.87 -16.62
C GLU A 385 31.06 -7.99 -15.57
N SER A 386 30.22 -7.90 -14.54
CA SER A 386 30.17 -8.92 -13.49
C SER A 386 29.77 -10.31 -13.98
N LYS A 387 28.94 -10.40 -15.03
CA LYS A 387 28.61 -11.69 -15.67
C LYS A 387 29.80 -12.28 -16.43
N LYS A 388 30.58 -11.45 -17.12
CA LYS A 388 31.81 -11.88 -17.81
C LYS A 388 32.85 -12.40 -16.82
N GLU A 389 33.03 -11.70 -15.69
CA GLU A 389 33.95 -12.12 -14.63
C GLU A 389 33.57 -13.50 -14.05
N ARG A 390 32.28 -13.75 -13.79
CA ARG A 390 31.83 -15.08 -13.32
C ARG A 390 32.05 -16.17 -14.36
N GLY A 391 31.74 -15.89 -15.63
CA GLY A 391 31.97 -16.84 -16.71
C GLY A 391 33.44 -17.24 -16.85
N ALA A 392 34.36 -16.28 -16.73
CA ALA A 392 35.79 -16.54 -16.80
C ALA A 392 36.29 -17.40 -15.62
N VAL A 393 35.74 -17.22 -14.42
CA VAL A 393 36.07 -18.06 -13.26
C VAL A 393 35.52 -19.48 -13.41
N GLU A 394 34.28 -19.63 -13.88
CA GLU A 394 33.68 -20.95 -14.13
C GLU A 394 34.42 -21.74 -15.23
N GLU A 395 34.89 -21.04 -16.28
CA GLU A 395 35.71 -21.63 -17.34
C GLU A 395 37.06 -22.12 -16.80
N GLN A 396 37.77 -21.29 -16.02
CA GLN A 396 39.02 -21.68 -15.36
C GLN A 396 38.84 -22.86 -14.39
N ASP A 397 37.76 -22.89 -13.60
CA ASP A 397 37.48 -24.00 -12.70
C ASP A 397 37.16 -25.29 -13.45
N SER A 398 36.52 -25.19 -14.63
CA SER A 398 36.25 -26.32 -15.50
C SER A 398 37.53 -26.87 -16.14
N GLU A 399 38.45 -26.01 -16.59
CA GLU A 399 39.75 -26.40 -17.15
C GLU A 399 40.65 -27.06 -16.09
N ASN A 400 40.68 -26.50 -14.87
CA ASN A 400 41.44 -27.06 -13.75
C ASN A 400 40.92 -28.43 -13.30
N ARG A 401 39.62 -28.70 -13.42
CA ARG A 401 39.04 -30.03 -13.12
C ARG A 401 39.41 -31.08 -14.17
N VAL A 402 39.53 -30.70 -15.44
CA VAL A 402 39.92 -31.61 -16.52
C VAL A 402 41.42 -31.93 -16.46
N GLY A 403 42.25 -31.01 -15.96
CA GLY A 403 43.70 -31.23 -15.76
C GLY A 403 44.09 -32.09 -14.54
N SER A 404 43.13 -32.48 -13.68
CA SER A 404 43.36 -33.29 -12.48
C SER A 404 43.04 -34.79 -12.67
N GLY A 405 42.76 -35.22 -13.91
CA GLY A 405 42.52 -36.62 -14.24
C GLY A 405 43.82 -37.44 -14.31
N ASP A 406 43.82 -38.57 -13.60
CA ASP A 406 44.75 -39.70 -13.64
C ASP A 406 46.07 -39.55 -12.86
N ILE A 407 45.96 -39.44 -11.54
CA ILE A 407 46.88 -40.17 -10.66
C ILE A 407 46.09 -41.35 -10.07
N ASP A 408 46.20 -42.51 -10.74
CA ASP A 408 45.80 -43.81 -10.20
C ASP A 408 46.57 -44.09 -8.91
N VAL A 409 45.98 -43.72 -7.77
CA VAL A 409 46.45 -44.19 -6.47
C VAL A 409 45.91 -45.60 -6.28
N VAL A 410 46.66 -46.57 -6.79
CA VAL A 410 46.52 -47.99 -6.44
C VAL A 410 46.84 -48.13 -4.96
N ALA A 411 45.81 -48.11 -4.11
CA ALA A 411 45.94 -48.44 -2.70
C ALA A 411 45.99 -49.96 -2.55
N ASP A 412 47.21 -50.46 -2.35
CA ASP A 412 47.52 -51.83 -1.98
C ASP A 412 47.04 -52.10 -0.55
N LEU A 413 45.97 -52.88 -0.40
CA LEU A 413 45.47 -53.37 0.88
C LEU A 413 45.89 -54.84 1.03
N SER A 414 46.97 -55.08 1.76
CA SER A 414 47.32 -56.40 2.30
C SER A 414 47.23 -56.42 3.82
N VAL A 415 46.40 -57.36 4.28
CA VAL A 415 46.26 -58.09 5.56
C VAL A 415 47.00 -57.58 6.80
#